data_AF-A0A2V5U2K9-F1
#
_entry.id   AF-A0A2V5U2K9-F1
#
_cell.length_a   1.000
_cell.length_b   1.000
_cell.length_c   1.000
_cell.angle_alpha   90.00
_cell.angle_beta   90.00
_cell.angle_gamma   90.00
#
_symmetry.space_group_name_H-M   'P 1'
#
loop_
_entity.id
_entity.type
_entity.pdbx_description
1 polymer ?
#
loop_
_entity_poly.entity_id
_entity_poly.type
_entity_poly.pdbx_seq_one_letter_code
_entity_poly.pdbx_strand_id
1 'polypeptide(L)'
;MLAARYLGYALSLMSILYVSAFFWRFDVISSPVRDNDHGWLGPVIRGDKHIKDLGKVYYYEGTDFSSYRTFRPLCKIWLKAHRLE
;
A
#
# COMPACT_ATOMS: atom_id res chain seq x y z
N MET A 1 -10.76 33.42 6.60
CA MET A 1 -11.20 32.28 7.43
C MET A 1 -11.95 31.20 6.66
N LEU A 2 -12.91 31.51 5.78
CA LEU A 2 -13.63 30.48 5.00
C LEU A 2 -12.71 29.63 4.10
N ALA A 3 -11.76 30.26 3.38
CA ALA A 3 -10.84 29.53 2.49
C ALA A 3 -10.01 28.46 3.21
N ALA A 4 -9.52 28.75 4.43
CA ALA A 4 -8.78 27.80 5.24
C ALA A 4 -9.66 26.62 5.71
N ARG A 5 -10.95 26.86 5.98
CA ARG A 5 -11.91 25.80 6.32
C ARG A 5 -12.16 24.86 5.14
N TYR A 6 -12.40 25.40 3.93
CA TYR A 6 -12.57 24.59 2.73
C TYR A 6 -11.32 23.79 2.38
N LEU A 7 -10.13 24.39 2.53
CA LEU A 7 -8.86 23.67 2.37
C LEU A 7 -8.76 22.50 3.37
N GLY A 8 -9.12 22.72 4.63
CA GLY A 8 -9.14 21.67 5.65
C GLY A 8 -10.09 20.51 5.31
N TYR A 9 -11.31 20.81 4.84
CA TYR A 9 -12.25 19.79 4.39
C TYR A 9 -11.74 19.02 3.16
N ALA A 10 -11.16 19.71 2.18
CA ALA A 10 -10.60 19.07 0.99
C ALA A 10 -9.45 18.13 1.35
N LEU A 11 -8.51 18.57 2.20
CA LEU A 11 -7.39 17.73 2.67
C LEU A 11 -7.88 16.52 3.46
N SER A 12 -8.90 16.71 4.30
CA SER A 12 -9.49 15.61 5.09
C SER A 12 -10.16 14.59 4.18
N LEU A 13 -10.95 15.04 3.21
CA LEU A 13 -11.60 14.17 2.24
C LEU A 13 -10.58 13.42 1.38
N MET A 14 -9.54 14.10 0.88
CA MET A 14 -8.47 13.45 0.12
C MET A 14 -7.75 12.39 0.94
N SER A 15 -7.50 12.66 2.23
CA SER A 15 -6.86 11.70 3.13
C SER A 15 -7.73 10.47 3.35
N ILE A 16 -9.04 10.65 3.58
CA ILE A 16 -9.99 9.54 3.72
C ILE A 16 -10.04 8.71 2.44
N LEU A 17 -10.20 9.36 1.27
CA LEU A 17 -10.24 8.66 -0.01
C LEU A 17 -8.95 7.90 -0.30
N TYR A 18 -7.80 8.49 0.02
CA TYR A 18 -6.50 7.85 -0.14
C TYR A 18 -6.38 6.59 0.74
N VAL A 19 -6.77 6.67 2.01
CA VAL A 19 -6.76 5.51 2.91
C VAL A 19 -7.77 4.46 2.45
N SER A 20 -9.00 4.84 2.09
CA SER A 20 -10.00 3.91 1.57
C SER A 20 -9.53 3.22 0.28
N ALA A 21 -8.89 3.97 -0.63
CA ALA A 21 -8.32 3.41 -1.86
C ALA A 21 -7.21 2.38 -1.56
N PHE A 22 -6.42 2.58 -0.50
CA PHE A 22 -5.44 1.59 -0.06
C PHE A 22 -6.10 0.27 0.37
N PHE A 23 -7.12 0.32 1.24
CA PHE A 23 -7.85 -0.90 1.65
C PHE A 23 -8.61 -1.58 0.50
N TRP A 24 -9.00 -0.81 -0.52
CA TRP A 24 -9.65 -1.36 -1.70
C TRP A 24 -8.66 -2.00 -2.67
N ARG A 25 -7.46 -1.41 -2.82
CA ARG A 25 -6.43 -1.87 -3.76
C ARG A 25 -5.59 -3.02 -3.20
N PHE A 26 -5.34 -3.03 -1.91
CA PHE A 26 -4.47 -4.01 -1.24
C PHE A 26 -5.25 -4.96 -0.34
N ASP A 27 -4.79 -6.19 -0.24
CA ASP A 27 -5.25 -7.14 0.76
C ASP A 27 -4.44 -6.97 2.04
N VAL A 28 -4.95 -6.17 2.96
CA VAL A 28 -4.25 -5.73 4.17
C VAL A 28 -4.11 -6.84 5.22
N ILE A 29 -4.82 -7.96 5.05
CA ILE A 29 -4.78 -9.14 5.93
C ILE A 29 -3.84 -10.22 5.35
N SER A 30 -3.46 -10.11 4.08
CA SER A 30 -2.57 -11.05 3.42
C SER A 30 -1.13 -11.03 3.97
N SER A 31 -0.37 -12.07 3.63
CA SER A 31 1.07 -12.10 3.89
C SER A 31 1.82 -10.99 3.14
N PRO A 32 2.97 -10.54 3.67
CA PRO A 32 3.76 -9.50 3.03
C PRO A 32 4.31 -9.93 1.67
N VAL A 33 4.41 -8.96 0.78
CA VAL A 33 5.04 -9.08 -0.53
C VAL A 33 6.49 -8.62 -0.44
N ARG A 34 7.39 -9.44 -0.98
CA ARG A 34 8.82 -9.18 -1.09
C ARG A 34 9.25 -9.14 -2.55
N ASP A 35 10.26 -8.33 -2.81
CA ASP A 35 11.03 -8.31 -4.04
C ASP A 35 12.53 -8.48 -3.73
N ASN A 36 13.29 -8.98 -4.71
CA ASN A 36 14.72 -9.25 -4.57
C ASN A 36 15.54 -7.95 -4.55
N ASP A 37 15.13 -6.92 -5.29
CA ASP A 37 15.87 -5.67 -5.42
C ASP A 37 15.48 -4.65 -4.35
N HIS A 38 14.20 -4.61 -3.98
CA HIS A 38 13.64 -3.56 -3.11
C HIS A 38 13.29 -4.02 -1.69
N GLY A 39 13.40 -5.31 -1.37
CA GLY A 39 13.04 -5.85 -0.06
C GLY A 39 11.53 -5.98 0.12
N TRP A 40 11.01 -5.59 1.29
CA TRP A 40 9.57 -5.68 1.58
C TRP A 40 8.81 -4.51 0.95
N LEU A 41 7.77 -4.82 0.17
CA LEU A 41 6.99 -3.82 -0.56
C LEU A 41 5.73 -3.40 0.20
N GLY A 42 5.11 -4.34 0.93
CA GLY A 42 3.86 -4.12 1.65
C GLY A 42 2.88 -5.28 1.46
N PRO A 43 1.56 -5.04 1.60
CA PRO A 43 0.55 -6.07 1.38
C PRO A 43 0.39 -6.47 -0.10
N VAL A 44 -0.32 -7.56 -0.34
CA VAL A 44 -0.67 -8.06 -1.68
C VAL A 44 -1.58 -7.07 -2.42
N ILE A 45 -1.30 -6.79 -3.69
CA ILE A 45 -2.22 -6.05 -4.56
C ILE A 45 -3.34 -7.00 -5.00
N ARG A 46 -4.60 -6.62 -4.78
CA ARG A 46 -5.74 -7.46 -5.14
C ARG A 46 -5.82 -7.62 -6.66
N GLY A 47 -5.87 -8.88 -7.10
CA GLY A 47 -6.02 -9.25 -8.52
C GLY A 47 -4.77 -9.01 -9.37
N ASP A 48 -3.62 -8.71 -8.77
CA ASP A 48 -2.36 -8.59 -9.51
C ASP A 48 -1.84 -9.98 -9.89
N LYS A 49 -1.51 -10.16 -11.18
CA LYS A 49 -1.07 -11.44 -11.75
C LYS A 49 0.42 -11.71 -11.57
N HIS A 50 1.20 -10.70 -11.17
CA HIS A 50 2.65 -10.79 -10.99
C HIS A 50 3.01 -11.22 -9.57
N ILE A 51 2.02 -11.47 -8.71
CA ILE A 51 2.21 -11.96 -7.36
C ILE A 51 2.27 -13.49 -7.40
N LYS A 52 3.44 -14.04 -7.08
CA LYS A 52 3.62 -15.48 -6.85
C LYS A 52 3.57 -15.79 -5.36
N ASP A 53 2.84 -16.85 -5.03
CA ASP A 53 2.81 -17.39 -3.67
C ASP A 53 4.01 -18.33 -3.45
N LEU A 54 4.88 -17.98 -2.49
CA LEU A 54 5.99 -18.82 -2.03
C LEU A 54 5.66 -19.49 -0.67
N GLY A 55 4.38 -19.59 -0.32
CA GLY A 55 3.84 -20.28 0.84
C GLY A 55 3.64 -19.39 2.07
N LYS A 56 4.70 -18.73 2.55
CA LYS A 56 4.62 -17.81 3.71
C LYS A 56 4.71 -16.34 3.35
N VAL A 57 5.27 -16.06 2.19
CA VAL A 57 5.55 -14.73 1.67
C VAL A 57 5.14 -14.72 0.21
N TYR A 58 4.66 -13.58 -0.24
CA TYR A 58 4.40 -13.36 -1.64
C TYR A 58 5.63 -12.74 -2.30
N TYR A 59 5.89 -13.12 -3.54
CA TYR A 59 6.96 -12.57 -4.34
C TYR A 59 6.39 -11.76 -5.50
N TYR A 60 6.89 -10.54 -5.69
CA TYR A 60 6.47 -9.67 -6.79
C TYR A 60 7.42 -9.82 -7.98
N GLU A 61 6.96 -10.40 -9.07
CA GLU A 61 7.73 -10.54 -10.32
C GLU A 61 7.47 -9.41 -11.32
N GLY A 62 6.63 -8.43 -10.93
CA GLY A 62 6.25 -7.33 -11.80
C GLY A 62 7.34 -6.26 -11.87
N THR A 63 7.44 -5.60 -13.02
CA THR A 63 8.32 -4.42 -13.18
C THR A 63 7.62 -3.12 -12.79
N ASP A 64 6.29 -3.12 -12.60
CA ASP A 64 5.52 -1.93 -12.27
C ASP A 64 5.22 -1.80 -10.77
N PHE A 65 6.03 -0.99 -10.09
CA PHE A 65 5.84 -0.68 -8.67
C PHE A 65 4.94 0.55 -8.43
N SER A 66 4.19 1.02 -9.43
CA SER A 66 3.37 2.25 -9.35
C SER A 66 2.42 2.26 -8.16
N SER A 67 1.75 1.14 -7.88
CA SER A 67 0.82 1.01 -6.76
C SER A 67 1.53 1.12 -5.42
N TYR A 68 2.64 0.39 -5.22
CA TYR A 68 3.48 0.49 -4.02
C TYR A 68 4.08 1.88 -3.84
N ARG A 69 4.47 2.54 -4.93
CA ARG A 69 5.01 3.91 -4.90
C ARG A 69 3.95 4.93 -4.51
N THR A 70 2.74 4.81 -5.07
CA THR A 70 1.61 5.71 -4.77
C THR A 70 1.18 5.60 -3.31
N PHE A 71 1.18 4.38 -2.76
CA PHE A 71 0.74 4.10 -1.38
C PHE A 71 1.91 3.91 -0.39
N ARG A 72 3.11 4.33 -0.76
CA ARG A 72 4.35 4.10 0.02
C ARG A 72 4.24 4.44 1.52
N PRO A 73 3.63 5.56 1.94
CA PRO A 73 3.49 5.87 3.36
C PRO A 73 2.68 4.81 4.12
N LEU A 74 1.57 4.35 3.54
CA LEU A 74 0.70 3.34 4.15
C LEU A 74 1.35 1.96 4.11
N CYS A 75 2.04 1.61 3.01
CA CYS A 75 2.83 0.38 2.94
C CYS A 75 3.89 0.32 4.05
N LYS A 76 4.64 1.40 4.27
CA LYS A 76 5.64 1.48 5.36
C LYS A 76 5.01 1.33 6.75
N ILE A 77 3.89 2.04 7.01
CA ILE A 77 3.18 1.92 8.29
C ILE A 77 2.73 0.48 8.52
N TRP A 78 2.21 -0.16 7.47
CA TRP A 78 1.77 -1.55 7.52
C TRP A 78 2.94 -2.52 7.78
N LEU A 79 4.06 -2.34 7.09
CA LEU A 79 5.28 -3.16 7.29
C LEU A 79 5.83 -3.03 8.71
N LYS A 80 5.86 -1.81 9.26
CA LYS A 80 6.26 -1.56 10.64
C LYS A 80 5.33 -2.23 11.65
N ALA A 81 4.01 -2.19 11.40
CA ALA A 81 3.04 -2.90 12.25
C ALA A 81 3.26 -4.43 12.24
N HIS A 82 3.77 -4.97 11.14
CA HIS A 82 4.12 -6.39 10.98
C HIS A 82 5.57 -6.72 11.38
N ARG A 83 6.34 -5.74 11.88
CA ARG A 83 7.76 -5.89 12.28
C ARG A 83 8.68 -6.36 11.14
N LEU A 84 8.39 -5.92 9.92
CA LEU A 84 9.19 -6.24 8.72
C LEU A 84 10.14 -5.09 8.31
N GLU A 85 9.96 -3.92 8.91
CA GLU A 85 10.81 -2.72 8.83
C GLU A 85 10.90 -2.04 10.21
#